data_AF-R1DJX2-F1
#
_entry.id   AF-R1DJX2-F1
#
_cell.length_a   1.000
_cell.length_b   1.000
_cell.length_c   1.000
_cell.angle_alpha   90.00
_cell.angle_beta   90.00
_cell.angle_gamma   90.00
#
_symmetry.space_group_name_H-M   'P 1'
#
loop_
_entity.id
_entity.type
_entity.pdbx_description
1 polymer ?
#
loop_
_entity_poly.entity_id
_entity_poly.type
_entity_poly.pdbx_seq_one_letter_code
_entity_poly.pdbx_strand_id
1 'polypeptide(L)'
;MRVADCMSPVVRGSTYAAQVGPGTKEFDQTASQAKAKPKDVRKRQKPAADRSAPPPVDGRKHIELQTEQYLEELTDRPPEAEAEVQTDAFVELLPQPLFIPVKSGVDAGTQVEDGELFDFDVEPLLEVIVGKTIEQAMMEVMEEEELASMRAHQKHFEQIRNAELAEAQEAERRRQEEKEARIAQEKQRLEREKAVSAKSAVTQSLTESGFFYDPLEAEVREQFVPWLLDAMDDCARVARAIADDLITAASSRELERSAEVARLGV
;
A
#
# COMPACT_ATOMS: atom_id res chain seq x y z
N MET A 1 9.70 -5.86 9.63
CA MET A 1 10.33 -4.65 10.22
C MET A 1 9.19 -3.69 10.51
N ARG A 2 8.97 -3.36 11.79
CA ARG A 2 7.77 -2.62 12.26
C ARG A 2 7.90 -1.14 11.89
N VAL A 3 6.87 -0.57 11.26
CA VAL A 3 6.76 0.87 11.01
C VAL A 3 6.01 1.46 12.22
N ALA A 4 6.67 2.35 12.95
CA ALA A 4 6.09 3.07 14.07
C ALA A 4 5.50 4.39 13.55
N ASP A 5 4.20 4.57 13.71
CA ASP A 5 3.51 5.83 13.48
C ASP A 5 3.87 6.82 14.61
N CYS A 6 4.55 7.91 14.25
CA CYS A 6 4.86 9.00 15.15
C CYS A 6 3.99 10.21 14.78
N MET A 7 2.77 10.30 15.34
CA MET A 7 1.97 11.52 15.27
C MET A 7 2.51 12.53 16.30
N SER A 8 3.01 13.68 15.83
CA SER A 8 3.41 14.81 16.68
C SER A 8 2.18 15.66 17.06
N PRO A 9 2.06 16.12 18.32
CA PRO A 9 0.99 17.03 18.71
C PRO A 9 1.30 18.47 18.25
N VAL A 10 0.30 19.12 17.64
CA VAL A 10 0.33 20.55 17.28
C VAL A 10 0.09 21.39 18.54
N VAL A 11 1.12 22.13 18.98
CA VAL A 11 1.05 23.10 20.07
C VAL A 11 0.78 24.48 19.48
N ARG A 12 -0.35 25.10 19.83
CA ARG A 12 -0.65 26.50 19.51
C ARG A 12 -0.30 27.38 20.70
N GLY A 13 0.82 28.11 20.60
CA GLY A 13 1.22 29.12 21.57
C GLY A 13 0.51 30.46 21.36
N SER A 14 0.27 31.19 22.45
CA SER A 14 -0.19 32.58 22.48
C SER A 14 1.00 33.53 22.33
N THR A 15 0.90 34.51 21.42
CA THR A 15 1.94 35.52 21.15
C THR A 15 1.43 36.93 21.46
N TYR A 16 1.53 37.36 22.73
CA TYR A 16 1.49 38.74 23.25
C TYR A 16 1.87 38.57 24.75
N ALA A 17 2.79 39.27 25.43
CA ALA A 17 3.48 40.53 25.19
C ALA A 17 4.73 40.66 26.10
N ALA A 18 5.68 41.47 25.63
CA ALA A 18 6.59 42.36 26.37
C ALA A 18 7.50 41.82 27.51
N GLN A 19 8.77 41.76 27.15
CA GLN A 19 9.93 41.65 28.03
C GLN A 19 10.20 42.99 28.73
N VAL A 20 10.18 43.01 30.06
CA VAL A 20 10.53 44.20 30.87
C VAL A 20 12.02 44.11 31.23
N GLY A 21 12.82 45.03 30.70
CA GLY A 21 14.24 45.17 31.06
C GLY A 21 14.42 45.89 32.41
N PRO A 22 15.54 45.69 33.11
CA PRO A 22 15.79 46.32 34.41
C PRO A 22 16.41 47.70 34.20
N GLY A 23 15.74 48.77 34.63
CA GLY A 23 16.41 50.07 34.67
C GLY A 23 15.54 51.31 34.61
N THR A 24 14.53 51.45 35.47
CA THR A 24 14.01 52.78 35.84
C THR A 24 13.66 52.77 37.32
N LYS A 25 14.48 53.49 38.10
CA LYS A 25 14.19 53.83 39.50
C LYS A 25 13.14 54.93 39.48
N GLU A 26 11.90 54.59 39.81
CA GLU A 26 10.92 55.59 40.18
C GLU A 26 11.23 56.05 41.61
N PHE A 27 11.39 57.36 41.73
CA PHE A 27 11.51 58.09 42.98
C PHE A 27 10.16 58.02 43.69
N ASP A 28 10.12 57.38 44.85
CA ASP A 28 9.02 57.57 45.79
C ASP A 28 9.56 58.27 47.05
N GLN A 29 8.95 59.40 47.35
CA GLN A 29 9.28 60.25 48.48
C GLN A 29 8.41 59.85 49.65
N THR A 30 9.04 59.47 50.76
CA THR A 30 8.87 60.07 52.09
C THR A 30 9.21 59.05 53.16
N ALA A 31 10.33 59.28 53.84
CA ALA A 31 10.55 58.73 55.18
C ALA A 31 11.41 59.70 55.96
N SER A 32 10.79 60.22 57.02
CA SER A 32 11.38 60.86 58.18
C SER A 32 12.67 60.20 58.64
N GLN A 33 13.66 61.01 59.02
CA GLN A 33 14.43 60.84 60.26
C GLN A 33 15.47 61.94 60.46
N ALA A 34 15.33 62.65 61.58
CA ALA A 34 16.38 63.41 62.21
C ALA A 34 17.58 62.49 62.53
N LYS A 35 18.81 63.01 62.41
CA LYS A 35 19.92 62.74 63.35
C LYS A 35 21.15 63.62 63.07
N ALA A 36 21.70 64.11 64.17
CA ALA A 36 22.91 64.92 64.29
C ALA A 36 24.17 64.20 63.78
N LYS A 37 25.12 64.97 63.24
CA LYS A 37 26.48 64.51 62.97
C LYS A 37 27.43 64.95 64.09
N PRO A 38 28.23 64.06 64.70
CA PRO A 38 29.38 64.46 65.50
C PRO A 38 30.60 64.76 64.62
N LYS A 39 31.47 65.63 65.15
CA LYS A 39 32.75 66.06 64.58
C LYS A 39 33.75 64.91 64.58
N ASP A 40 34.49 64.74 63.49
CA ASP A 40 35.66 63.87 63.46
C ASP A 40 36.86 64.60 62.82
N VAL A 41 37.93 64.71 63.61
CA VAL A 41 39.17 65.42 63.28
C VAL A 41 40.05 64.47 62.48
N ARG A 42 40.19 64.71 61.17
CA ARG A 42 41.13 63.95 60.34
C ARG A 42 42.46 64.68 60.18
N LYS A 43 43.47 64.08 60.82
CA LYS A 43 44.90 64.35 60.73
C LYS A 43 45.35 64.36 59.26
N ARG A 44 45.85 65.50 58.78
CA ARG A 44 46.34 65.68 57.40
C ARG A 44 47.62 64.85 57.16
N GLN A 45 47.56 63.96 56.17
CA GLN A 45 48.73 63.32 55.56
C GLN A 45 49.43 64.32 54.63
N LYS A 46 50.77 64.35 54.64
CA LYS A 46 51.58 65.19 53.74
C LYS A 46 51.42 64.69 52.30
N PRO A 47 51.06 65.55 51.31
CA PRO A 47 51.08 65.15 49.92
C PRO A 47 52.52 64.92 49.45
N ALA A 48 52.69 63.85 48.69
CA ALA A 48 53.94 63.44 48.07
C ALA A 48 54.42 64.47 47.03
N ALA A 49 55.75 64.54 46.88
CA ALA A 49 56.45 65.46 45.97
C ALA A 49 55.85 65.47 44.57
N ASP A 50 55.40 66.65 44.15
CA ASP A 50 54.76 66.89 42.86
C ASP A 50 55.77 66.68 41.73
N ARG A 51 55.53 65.64 40.92
CA ARG A 51 56.38 65.22 39.79
C ARG A 51 56.24 66.12 38.56
N SER A 52 55.80 67.37 38.74
CA SER A 52 55.33 68.25 37.67
C SER A 52 55.95 69.65 37.70
N ALA A 53 57.22 69.76 38.09
CA ALA A 53 58.02 70.96 37.82
C ALA A 53 59.15 70.60 36.83
N PRO A 54 59.29 71.31 35.69
CA PRO A 54 60.38 71.05 34.75
C PRO A 54 61.75 71.37 35.39
N PRO A 55 62.83 70.71 34.96
CA PRO A 55 64.17 70.93 35.51
C PRO A 55 64.67 72.36 35.24
N PRO A 56 65.50 72.95 36.14
CA PRO A 56 66.04 74.28 35.95
C PRO A 56 66.91 74.38 34.70
N VAL A 57 66.81 75.52 33.99
CA VAL A 57 67.62 75.82 32.80
C VAL A 57 69.07 76.09 33.22
N ASP A 58 70.03 75.60 32.41
CA ASP A 58 71.45 75.63 32.73
C ASP A 58 71.97 77.04 33.04
N GLY A 59 72.70 77.18 34.14
CA GLY A 59 73.15 78.47 34.68
C GLY A 59 72.16 79.21 35.61
N ARG A 60 70.97 78.66 35.90
CA ARG A 60 70.00 79.25 36.86
C ARG A 60 69.55 78.24 37.91
N LYS A 61 69.37 78.68 39.16
CA LYS A 61 68.81 77.87 40.26
C LYS A 61 67.36 78.29 40.51
N HIS A 62 66.45 77.32 40.66
CA HIS A 62 65.10 77.61 41.13
C HIS A 62 65.13 78.06 42.59
N ILE A 63 64.29 79.05 42.92
CA ILE A 63 64.05 79.52 44.29
C ILE A 63 62.61 79.18 44.64
N GLU A 64 62.42 78.58 45.81
CA GLU A 64 61.09 78.34 46.35
C GLU A 64 60.53 79.65 46.87
N LEU A 65 59.45 80.12 46.23
CA LEU A 65 58.67 81.24 46.72
C LEU A 65 57.60 80.68 47.65
N GLN A 66 57.40 81.34 48.79
CA GLN A 66 56.33 81.01 49.74
C GLN A 66 54.98 81.34 49.09
N THR A 67 54.46 80.37 48.35
CA THR A 67 53.15 80.40 47.67
C THR A 67 52.04 79.84 48.55
N GLU A 68 52.37 79.44 49.77
CA GLU A 68 51.39 79.04 50.76
C GLU A 68 50.58 80.26 51.22
N GLN A 69 49.27 80.08 51.32
CA GLN A 69 48.35 81.14 51.70
C GLN A 69 48.58 81.52 53.18
N TYR A 70 49.32 82.60 53.43
CA TYR A 70 49.53 83.16 54.76
C TYR A 70 48.37 84.09 55.11
N LEU A 71 47.55 83.71 56.09
CA LEU A 71 46.43 84.52 56.59
C LEU A 71 46.74 84.91 58.04
N GLU A 72 46.90 86.21 58.29
CA GLU A 72 46.89 86.76 59.65
C GLU A 72 45.45 86.98 60.10
N GLU A 73 45.11 86.46 61.28
CA GLU A 73 43.81 86.71 61.90
C GLU A 73 43.84 88.10 62.56
N LEU A 74 43.16 89.08 61.96
CA LEU A 74 42.99 90.40 62.55
C LEU A 74 41.94 90.30 63.67
N THR A 75 42.37 90.48 64.93
CA THR A 75 41.54 90.26 66.13
C THR A 75 40.70 91.46 66.55
N ASP A 76 40.83 92.61 65.88
CA ASP A 76 40.13 93.83 66.26
C ASP A 76 38.76 93.92 65.57
N ARG A 77 37.67 93.91 66.36
CA ARG A 77 36.30 93.97 65.85
C ARG A 77 35.88 95.44 65.74
N PRO A 78 35.52 95.94 64.55
CA PRO A 78 35.09 97.33 64.41
C PRO A 78 33.79 97.58 65.19
N PRO A 79 33.58 98.79 65.74
CA PRO A 79 32.37 99.11 66.47
C PRO A 79 31.15 99.09 65.53
N GLU A 80 30.20 98.21 65.83
CA GLU A 80 28.95 98.08 65.09
C GLU A 80 27.91 99.07 65.66
N ALA A 81 27.26 99.84 64.79
CA ALA A 81 26.14 100.72 65.16
C ALA A 81 24.83 100.05 64.77
N GLU A 82 23.90 99.93 65.70
CA GLU A 82 22.59 99.32 65.46
C GLU A 82 21.66 100.35 64.79
N ALA A 83 21.10 99.96 63.65
CA ALA A 83 20.08 100.73 62.94
C ALA A 83 18.83 99.86 62.81
N GLU A 84 17.73 100.30 63.43
CA GLU A 84 16.44 99.64 63.33
C GLU A 84 15.66 100.20 62.13
N VAL A 85 15.03 99.32 61.36
CA VAL A 85 14.15 99.70 60.24
C VAL A 85 12.75 99.13 60.52
N GLN A 86 11.74 100.00 60.49
CA GLN A 86 10.35 99.61 60.60
C GLN A 86 9.91 98.87 59.33
N THR A 87 9.58 97.58 59.45
CA THR A 87 9.01 96.77 58.37
C THR A 87 7.48 96.76 58.47
N ASP A 88 6.80 97.12 57.39
CA ASP A 88 5.34 96.99 57.28
C ASP A 88 4.92 95.51 57.29
N ALA A 89 3.73 95.23 57.84
CA ALA A 89 3.17 93.89 57.89
C ALA A 89 2.85 93.39 56.46
N PHE A 90 3.44 92.27 56.06
CA PHE A 90 3.20 91.64 54.77
C PHE A 90 1.73 91.27 54.59
N VAL A 91 1.06 91.86 53.59
CA VAL A 91 -0.27 91.45 53.14
C VAL A 91 -0.11 90.38 52.06
N GLU A 92 -0.79 89.23 52.21
CA GLU A 92 -0.77 88.16 51.20
C GLU A 92 -1.37 88.65 49.88
N LEU A 93 -0.53 88.69 48.85
CA LEU A 93 -0.96 89.00 47.50
C LEU A 93 -1.66 87.76 46.90
N LEU A 94 -2.83 87.96 46.28
CA LEU A 94 -3.50 86.89 45.54
C LEU A 94 -2.54 86.27 44.50
N PRO A 95 -2.61 84.94 44.24
CA PRO A 95 -1.76 84.32 43.24
C PRO A 95 -2.01 84.98 41.88
N GLN A 96 -0.94 85.44 41.24
CA GLN A 96 -1.07 86.11 39.96
C GLN A 96 -1.63 85.14 38.90
N PRO A 97 -2.53 85.60 38.01
CA PRO A 97 -3.03 84.76 36.94
C PRO A 97 -1.88 84.32 36.03
N LEU A 98 -1.82 83.03 35.71
CA LEU A 98 -0.83 82.48 34.80
C LEU A 98 -1.02 83.10 33.41
N PHE A 99 0.03 83.76 32.90
CA PHE A 99 0.03 84.30 31.55
C PHE A 99 0.18 83.16 30.55
N ILE A 100 -0.88 82.89 29.78
CA ILE A 100 -0.86 81.97 28.64
C ILE A 100 -0.73 82.83 27.38
N PRO A 101 0.41 82.80 26.66
CA PRO A 101 0.58 83.54 25.42
C PRO A 101 -0.47 83.10 24.39
N VAL A 102 -1.05 84.06 23.67
CA VAL A 102 -1.90 83.76 22.53
C VAL A 102 -1.01 83.19 21.41
N LYS A 103 -1.41 82.07 20.80
CA LYS A 103 -0.68 81.49 19.67
C LYS A 103 -0.52 82.55 18.57
N SER A 104 0.72 82.79 18.13
CA SER A 104 1.04 83.68 17.03
C SER A 104 1.61 82.86 15.87
N GLY A 105 0.86 82.79 14.77
CA GLY A 105 1.16 81.99 13.58
C GLY A 105 -0.12 81.52 12.90
N VAL A 106 -0.05 81.14 11.62
CA VAL A 106 -1.14 80.45 10.94
C VAL A 106 -0.84 78.96 11.01
N ASP A 107 -1.68 78.20 11.71
CA ASP A 107 -1.57 76.75 11.78
C ASP A 107 -1.96 76.18 10.41
N ALA A 108 -1.02 75.52 9.72
CA ALA A 108 -1.24 74.85 8.44
C ALA A 108 -0.97 73.34 8.59
N GLY A 109 -1.98 72.52 8.31
CA GLY A 109 -1.86 71.07 8.20
C GLY A 109 -1.83 70.67 6.73
N THR A 110 -0.95 69.75 6.37
CA THR A 110 -1.00 69.05 5.08
C THR A 110 -1.41 67.62 5.36
N GLN A 111 -2.55 67.20 4.80
CA GLN A 111 -3.05 65.84 4.89
C GLN A 111 -3.11 65.28 3.47
N VAL A 112 -2.67 64.05 3.31
CA VAL A 112 -2.87 63.26 2.08
C VAL A 112 -4.16 62.47 2.28
N GLU A 113 -5.10 62.62 1.35
CA GLU A 113 -6.39 61.94 1.39
C GLU A 113 -6.29 60.50 0.86
N ASP A 114 -7.27 59.68 1.19
CA ASP A 114 -7.33 58.28 0.74
C ASP A 114 -7.36 58.21 -0.80
N GLY A 115 -6.33 57.57 -1.38
CA GLY A 115 -6.19 57.40 -2.84
C GLY A 115 -5.35 58.47 -3.55
N GLU A 116 -4.79 59.45 -2.84
CA GLU A 116 -3.96 60.50 -3.45
C GLU A 116 -2.48 60.09 -3.63
N LEU A 117 -2.01 59.07 -2.89
CA LEU A 117 -0.59 58.69 -2.82
C LEU A 117 -0.26 57.30 -3.39
N PHE A 118 -1.26 56.41 -3.49
CA PHE A 118 -1.03 55.04 -3.93
C PHE A 118 -1.44 54.86 -5.39
N ASP A 119 -0.45 54.78 -6.28
CA ASP A 119 -0.60 54.16 -7.60
C ASP A 119 -0.38 52.66 -7.43
N PHE A 120 -1.41 51.84 -7.63
CA PHE A 120 -1.30 50.40 -7.48
C PHE A 120 -0.64 49.81 -8.72
N ASP A 121 0.68 49.63 -8.67
CA ASP A 121 1.41 48.82 -9.64
C ASP A 121 0.80 47.40 -9.63
N VAL A 122 0.03 47.08 -10.67
CA VAL A 122 -0.61 45.77 -10.87
C VAL A 122 0.39 44.68 -11.29
N GLU A 123 1.62 45.06 -11.58
CA GLU A 123 2.70 44.19 -12.05
C GLU A 123 3.02 43.01 -11.11
N PRO A 124 3.26 43.19 -9.79
CA PRO A 124 3.50 42.08 -8.86
C PRO A 124 2.30 41.12 -8.71
N LEU A 125 1.07 41.62 -8.84
CA LEU A 125 -0.12 40.77 -8.79
C LEU A 125 -0.23 39.94 -10.07
N LEU A 126 0.01 40.56 -11.22
CA LEU A 126 -0.07 39.92 -12.52
C LEU A 126 1.02 38.85 -12.69
N GLU A 127 2.24 39.10 -12.22
CA GLU A 127 3.32 38.12 -12.20
C GLU A 127 2.93 36.85 -11.42
N VAL A 128 2.36 37.03 -10.22
CA VAL A 128 1.93 35.90 -9.38
C VAL A 128 0.78 35.13 -10.02
N ILE A 129 -0.20 35.83 -10.60
CA ILE A 129 -1.34 35.16 -11.25
C ILE A 129 -0.86 34.38 -12.47
N VAL A 130 -0.07 35.01 -13.35
CA VAL A 130 0.45 34.33 -14.55
C VAL A 130 1.32 33.15 -14.16
N GLY A 131 2.25 33.32 -13.20
CA GLY A 131 3.10 32.25 -12.71
C GLY A 131 2.30 31.05 -12.19
N LYS A 132 1.31 31.29 -11.31
CA LYS A 132 0.47 30.22 -10.76
C LYS A 132 -0.41 29.56 -11.82
N THR A 133 -0.96 30.32 -12.77
CA THR A 133 -1.81 29.74 -13.82
C THR A 133 -1.01 28.81 -14.74
N ILE A 134 0.22 29.17 -15.10
CA ILE A 134 1.09 28.33 -15.92
C ILE A 134 1.53 27.09 -15.14
N GLU A 135 1.94 27.25 -13.88
CA GLU A 135 2.35 26.14 -13.02
C GLU A 135 1.20 25.14 -12.83
N GLN A 136 0.00 25.63 -12.53
CA GLN A 136 -1.19 24.79 -12.39
C GLN A 136 -1.52 24.07 -13.71
N ALA A 137 -1.55 24.79 -14.83
CA ALA A 137 -1.83 24.17 -16.13
C ALA A 137 -0.80 23.09 -16.50
N MET A 138 0.49 23.31 -16.18
CA MET A 138 1.53 22.33 -16.45
C MET A 138 1.37 21.07 -15.59
N MET A 139 1.01 21.21 -14.31
CA MET A 139 0.72 20.06 -13.45
C MET A 139 -0.48 19.26 -13.93
N GLU A 140 -1.57 19.94 -14.32
CA GLU A 140 -2.78 19.31 -14.84
C GLU A 140 -2.51 18.52 -16.13
N VAL A 141 -1.76 19.10 -17.08
CA VAL A 141 -1.42 18.42 -18.33
C VAL A 141 -0.55 17.17 -18.09
N MET A 142 0.43 17.26 -17.18
CA MET A 142 1.25 16.09 -16.82
C MET A 142 0.42 14.98 -16.17
N GLU A 143 -0.47 15.33 -15.24
CA GLU A 143 -1.37 14.36 -14.61
C GLU A 143 -2.30 13.70 -15.64
N GLU A 144 -2.87 14.48 -16.57
CA GLU A 144 -3.71 13.96 -17.64
C GLU A 144 -2.97 12.98 -18.56
N GLU A 145 -1.72 13.29 -18.93
CA GLU A 145 -0.89 12.41 -19.75
C GLU A 145 -0.55 11.11 -19.03
N GLU A 146 -0.17 11.19 -17.75
CA GLU A 146 0.10 10.02 -16.92
C GLU A 146 -1.15 9.12 -16.79
N LEU A 147 -2.31 9.71 -16.51
CA LEU A 147 -3.59 8.99 -16.44
C LEU A 147 -3.97 8.36 -17.78
N ALA A 148 -3.74 9.06 -18.90
CA ALA A 148 -3.99 8.55 -20.24
C ALA A 148 -3.08 7.35 -20.55
N SER A 149 -1.80 7.45 -20.23
CA SER A 149 -0.81 6.38 -20.38
C SER A 149 -1.19 5.14 -19.57
N MET A 150 -1.51 5.31 -18.28
CA MET A 150 -1.95 4.21 -17.42
C MET A 150 -3.23 3.54 -17.94
N ARG A 151 -4.23 4.32 -18.39
CA ARG A 151 -5.47 3.78 -18.97
C ARG A 151 -5.20 3.02 -20.28
N ALA A 152 -4.29 3.51 -21.12
CA ALA A 152 -3.90 2.82 -22.35
C ALA A 152 -3.24 1.48 -22.05
N HIS A 153 -2.32 1.45 -21.09
CA HIS A 153 -1.70 0.21 -20.62
C HIS A 153 -2.73 -0.77 -20.04
N GLN A 154 -3.62 -0.32 -19.16
CA GLN A 154 -4.69 -1.16 -18.59
C GLN A 154 -5.57 -1.77 -19.70
N LYS A 155 -6.05 -0.95 -20.65
CA LYS A 155 -6.85 -1.43 -21.78
C LYS A 155 -6.10 -2.48 -22.61
N HIS A 156 -4.82 -2.26 -22.87
CA HIS A 156 -4.01 -3.21 -23.61
C HIS A 156 -3.88 -4.57 -22.88
N PHE A 157 -3.60 -4.54 -21.58
CA PHE A 157 -3.55 -5.75 -20.77
C PHE A 157 -4.90 -6.46 -20.66
N GLU A 158 -5.99 -5.71 -20.51
CA GLU A 158 -7.35 -6.27 -20.50
C GLU A 158 -7.71 -6.93 -21.84
N GLN A 159 -7.32 -6.32 -22.97
CA GLN A 159 -7.52 -6.92 -24.29
C GLN A 159 -6.79 -8.25 -24.43
N ILE A 160 -5.52 -8.30 -24.02
CA ILE A 160 -4.73 -9.55 -24.05
C ILE A 160 -5.37 -10.59 -23.15
N ARG A 161 -5.67 -10.23 -21.89
CA ARG A 161 -6.27 -11.15 -20.92
C ARG A 161 -7.62 -11.70 -21.41
N ASN A 162 -8.46 -10.85 -22.00
CA ASN A 162 -9.76 -11.26 -22.53
C ASN A 162 -9.60 -12.18 -23.74
N ALA A 163 -8.61 -11.91 -24.62
CA ALA A 163 -8.30 -12.79 -25.75
C ALA A 163 -7.78 -14.15 -25.28
N GLU A 164 -6.85 -14.18 -24.33
CA GLU A 164 -6.32 -15.42 -23.73
C GLU A 164 -7.43 -16.23 -23.03
N LEU A 165 -8.31 -15.55 -22.29
CA LEU A 165 -9.44 -16.19 -21.61
C LEU A 165 -10.42 -16.78 -22.63
N ALA A 166 -10.74 -16.07 -23.71
CA ALA A 166 -11.59 -16.56 -24.77
C ALA A 166 -10.98 -17.80 -25.46
N GLU A 167 -9.69 -17.77 -25.77
CA GLU A 167 -8.98 -18.92 -26.36
C GLU A 167 -8.98 -20.13 -25.40
N ALA A 168 -8.71 -19.90 -24.11
CA ALA A 168 -8.73 -20.95 -23.10
C ALA A 168 -10.13 -21.59 -22.96
N GLN A 169 -11.19 -20.77 -22.97
CA GLN A 169 -12.57 -21.26 -22.93
C GLN A 169 -12.93 -22.08 -24.17
N GLU A 170 -12.53 -21.64 -25.36
CA GLU A 170 -12.74 -22.42 -26.59
C GLU A 170 -11.99 -23.75 -26.56
N ALA A 171 -10.74 -23.74 -26.11
CA ALA A 171 -9.94 -24.96 -25.98
C ALA A 171 -10.54 -25.92 -24.95
N GLU A 172 -11.05 -25.40 -23.84
CA GLU A 172 -11.77 -26.20 -22.85
C GLU A 172 -13.04 -26.80 -23.43
N ARG A 173 -13.85 -25.99 -24.15
CA ARG A 173 -15.08 -26.47 -24.81
C ARG A 173 -14.78 -27.61 -25.78
N ARG A 174 -13.75 -27.48 -26.63
CA ARG A 174 -13.33 -28.55 -27.55
C ARG A 174 -12.93 -29.83 -26.80
N ARG A 175 -12.17 -29.72 -25.70
CA ARG A 175 -11.80 -30.87 -24.87
C ARG A 175 -13.01 -31.54 -24.22
N GLN A 176 -13.98 -30.75 -23.78
CA GLN A 176 -15.23 -31.26 -23.22
C GLN A 176 -16.04 -32.00 -24.29
N GLU A 177 -16.23 -31.41 -25.47
CA GLU A 177 -16.93 -32.02 -26.61
C GLU A 177 -16.26 -33.35 -27.03
N GLU A 178 -14.93 -33.39 -27.15
CA GLU A 178 -14.18 -34.62 -27.48
C GLU A 178 -14.33 -35.69 -26.39
N LYS A 179 -14.28 -35.29 -25.12
CA LYS A 179 -14.44 -36.21 -23.99
C LYS A 179 -15.86 -36.80 -23.97
N GLU A 180 -16.88 -35.97 -24.18
CA GLU A 180 -18.28 -36.40 -24.26
C GLU A 180 -18.51 -37.35 -25.44
N ALA A 181 -17.93 -37.04 -26.60
CA ALA A 181 -18.00 -37.92 -27.77
C ALA A 181 -17.37 -39.29 -27.50
N ARG A 182 -16.20 -39.33 -26.84
CA ARG A 182 -15.57 -40.61 -26.44
C ARG A 182 -16.43 -41.38 -25.44
N ILE A 183 -16.98 -40.72 -24.44
CA ILE A 183 -17.87 -41.35 -23.44
C ILE A 183 -19.11 -41.93 -24.13
N ALA A 184 -19.72 -41.19 -25.07
CA ALA A 184 -20.87 -41.67 -25.82
C ALA A 184 -20.55 -42.90 -26.68
N GLN A 185 -19.38 -42.89 -27.35
CA GLN A 185 -18.91 -44.03 -28.14
C GLN A 185 -18.65 -45.26 -27.26
N GLU A 186 -17.99 -45.09 -26.12
CA GLU A 186 -17.70 -46.17 -25.19
C GLU A 186 -18.98 -46.75 -24.58
N LYS A 187 -19.94 -45.89 -24.20
CA LYS A 187 -21.27 -46.31 -23.74
C LYS A 187 -21.99 -47.15 -24.81
N GLN A 188 -21.96 -46.71 -26.06
CA GLN A 188 -22.57 -47.48 -27.17
C GLN A 188 -21.86 -48.82 -27.39
N ARG A 189 -20.52 -48.87 -27.28
CA ARG A 189 -19.75 -50.12 -27.37
C ARG A 189 -20.15 -51.08 -26.26
N LEU A 190 -20.24 -50.59 -25.02
CA LEU A 190 -20.65 -51.39 -23.87
C LEU A 190 -22.08 -51.91 -24.01
N GLU A 191 -23.02 -51.11 -24.51
CA GLU A 191 -24.40 -51.54 -24.78
C GLU A 191 -24.44 -52.65 -25.84
N ARG A 192 -23.66 -52.54 -26.92
CA ARG A 192 -23.53 -53.61 -27.92
C ARG A 192 -22.92 -54.88 -27.33
N GLU A 193 -21.86 -54.75 -26.54
CA GLU A 193 -21.19 -55.88 -25.89
C GLU A 193 -22.14 -56.59 -24.91
N LYS A 194 -22.89 -55.86 -24.09
CA LYS A 194 -23.94 -56.42 -23.23
C LYS A 194 -25.02 -57.13 -24.03
N ALA A 195 -25.46 -56.57 -25.16
CA ALA A 195 -26.45 -57.22 -26.03
C ALA A 195 -25.91 -58.52 -26.66
N VAL A 196 -24.64 -58.54 -27.09
CA VAL A 196 -23.99 -59.75 -27.61
C VAL A 196 -23.81 -60.79 -26.51
N SER A 197 -23.32 -60.38 -25.33
CA SER A 197 -23.14 -61.23 -24.15
C SER A 197 -24.48 -61.84 -23.69
N ALA A 198 -25.55 -61.06 -23.66
CA ALA A 198 -26.89 -61.55 -23.34
C ALA A 198 -27.38 -62.57 -24.38
N LYS A 199 -27.18 -62.30 -25.68
CA LYS A 199 -27.50 -63.27 -26.75
C LYS A 199 -26.69 -64.55 -26.58
N SER A 200 -25.38 -64.46 -26.31
CA SER A 200 -24.54 -65.64 -26.11
C SER A 200 -24.93 -66.44 -24.86
N ALA A 201 -25.30 -65.77 -23.76
CA ALA A 201 -25.78 -66.43 -22.55
C ALA A 201 -27.11 -67.16 -22.80
N VAL A 202 -28.03 -66.53 -23.55
CA VAL A 202 -29.27 -67.19 -24.00
C VAL A 202 -28.95 -68.40 -24.88
N THR A 203 -28.05 -68.28 -25.87
CA THR A 203 -27.69 -69.44 -26.68
C THR A 203 -27.04 -70.55 -25.87
N GLN A 204 -26.19 -70.23 -24.90
CA GLN A 204 -25.58 -71.22 -23.98
C GLN A 204 -26.64 -71.94 -23.16
N SER A 205 -27.59 -71.19 -22.59
CA SER A 205 -28.71 -71.78 -21.85
C SER A 205 -29.58 -72.68 -22.72
N LEU A 206 -29.84 -72.31 -23.98
CA LEU A 206 -30.60 -73.14 -24.93
C LEU A 206 -29.82 -74.38 -25.40
N THR A 207 -28.49 -74.31 -25.52
CA THR A 207 -27.65 -75.48 -25.78
C THR A 207 -27.62 -76.43 -24.59
N GLU A 208 -27.51 -75.91 -23.36
CA GLU A 208 -27.55 -76.73 -22.13
C GLU A 208 -28.91 -77.38 -21.92
N SER A 209 -29.99 -76.70 -22.28
CA SER A 209 -31.35 -77.25 -22.25
C SER A 209 -31.63 -78.24 -23.39
N GLY A 210 -30.65 -78.53 -24.25
CA GLY A 210 -30.78 -79.51 -25.34
C GLY A 210 -31.75 -79.09 -26.46
N PHE A 211 -31.99 -77.80 -26.67
CA PHE A 211 -32.94 -77.33 -27.67
C PHE A 211 -32.36 -77.33 -29.10
N PHE A 212 -31.03 -77.20 -29.24
CA PHE A 212 -30.36 -77.30 -30.54
C PHE A 212 -30.11 -78.78 -30.87
N TYR A 213 -30.71 -79.25 -31.96
CA TYR A 213 -30.44 -80.58 -32.52
C TYR A 213 -29.11 -80.59 -33.27
N ASP A 214 -28.31 -81.65 -33.09
CA ASP A 214 -27.12 -81.88 -33.89
C ASP A 214 -27.54 -82.35 -35.30
N PRO A 215 -27.27 -81.55 -36.37
CA PRO A 215 -27.62 -81.92 -37.72
C PRO A 215 -26.96 -83.23 -38.17
N LEU A 216 -25.78 -83.58 -37.64
CA LEU A 216 -25.11 -84.83 -37.95
C LEU A 216 -25.82 -86.03 -37.32
N GLU A 217 -26.29 -85.92 -36.08
CA GLU A 217 -27.09 -86.98 -35.46
C GLU A 217 -28.40 -87.20 -36.21
N ALA A 218 -29.05 -86.13 -36.67
CA ALA A 218 -30.26 -86.22 -37.49
C ALA A 218 -29.98 -86.87 -38.85
N GLU A 219 -28.90 -86.49 -39.54
CA GLU A 219 -28.52 -87.09 -40.83
C GLU A 219 -28.13 -88.57 -40.68
N VAL A 220 -27.37 -88.92 -39.64
CA VAL A 220 -27.02 -90.31 -39.34
C VAL A 220 -28.28 -91.12 -39.04
N ARG A 221 -29.19 -90.60 -38.22
CA ARG A 221 -30.42 -91.30 -37.84
C ARG A 221 -31.40 -91.48 -38.99
N GLU A 222 -31.60 -90.44 -39.80
CA GLU A 222 -32.63 -90.44 -40.85
C GLU A 222 -32.13 -90.96 -42.20
N GLN A 223 -30.83 -90.85 -42.51
CA GLN A 223 -30.28 -91.26 -43.81
C GLN A 223 -29.33 -92.45 -43.72
N PHE A 224 -28.36 -92.39 -42.79
CA PHE A 224 -27.32 -93.43 -42.71
C PHE A 224 -27.83 -94.75 -42.11
N VAL A 225 -28.57 -94.70 -40.99
CA VAL A 225 -29.09 -95.90 -40.32
C VAL A 225 -30.04 -96.69 -41.23
N PRO A 226 -31.02 -96.07 -41.94
CA PRO A 226 -31.86 -96.80 -42.88
C PRO A 226 -31.07 -97.40 -44.04
N TRP A 227 -30.11 -96.66 -44.60
CA TRP A 227 -29.23 -97.18 -45.66
C TRP A 227 -28.40 -98.38 -45.19
N LEU A 228 -27.83 -98.31 -43.97
CA LEU A 228 -27.03 -99.40 -43.41
C LEU A 228 -27.88 -100.65 -43.18
N LEU A 229 -29.09 -100.49 -42.63
CA LEU A 229 -30.01 -101.59 -42.41
C LEU A 229 -30.42 -102.25 -43.73
N ASP A 230 -30.73 -101.45 -44.76
CA ASP A 230 -31.07 -101.97 -46.09
C ASP A 230 -29.89 -102.72 -46.73
N ALA A 231 -28.66 -102.18 -46.63
CA ALA A 231 -27.46 -102.85 -47.11
C ALA A 231 -27.13 -104.16 -46.36
N MET A 232 -27.41 -104.21 -45.05
CA MET A 232 -27.28 -105.42 -44.24
C MET A 232 -28.35 -106.47 -44.59
N ASP A 233 -29.58 -106.04 -44.85
CA ASP A 233 -30.66 -106.91 -45.29
C ASP A 233 -30.40 -107.50 -46.69
N ASP A 234 -29.81 -106.72 -47.59
CA ASP A 234 -29.36 -107.21 -48.90
C ASP A 234 -28.23 -108.24 -48.77
N CYS A 235 -27.22 -107.98 -47.93
CA CYS A 235 -26.19 -108.97 -47.63
C CYS A 235 -26.78 -110.24 -47.01
N ALA A 236 -27.72 -110.12 -46.08
CA ALA A 236 -28.39 -111.25 -45.45
C ALA A 236 -29.26 -112.03 -46.45
N ARG A 237 -29.91 -111.36 -47.41
CA ARG A 237 -30.64 -112.00 -48.51
C ARG A 237 -29.72 -112.81 -49.41
N VAL A 238 -28.58 -112.25 -49.81
CA VAL A 238 -27.60 -112.96 -50.65
C VAL A 238 -27.01 -114.15 -49.90
N ALA A 239 -26.68 -113.98 -48.62
CA ALA A 239 -26.19 -115.08 -47.79
C ALA A 239 -27.23 -116.20 -47.63
N ARG A 240 -28.52 -115.87 -47.45
CA ARG A 240 -29.61 -116.86 -47.44
C ARG A 240 -29.77 -117.54 -48.79
N ALA A 241 -29.74 -116.80 -49.90
CA ALA A 241 -29.84 -117.37 -51.25
C ALA A 241 -28.69 -118.36 -51.53
N ILE A 242 -27.45 -118.01 -51.17
CA ILE A 242 -26.29 -118.92 -51.31
C ILE A 242 -26.44 -120.14 -50.41
N ALA A 243 -26.94 -119.97 -49.18
CA ALA A 243 -27.20 -121.08 -48.27
C ALA A 243 -28.30 -122.01 -48.83
N ASP A 244 -29.38 -121.46 -49.37
CA ASP A 244 -30.47 -122.20 -50.01
C ASP A 244 -29.99 -122.91 -51.30
N ASP A 245 -29.15 -122.26 -52.11
CA ASP A 245 -28.50 -122.86 -53.29
C ASP A 245 -27.55 -124.00 -52.90
N LEU A 246 -26.79 -123.85 -51.80
CA LEU A 246 -25.93 -124.92 -51.26
C LEU A 246 -26.75 -126.10 -50.72
N ILE A 247 -27.85 -125.83 -50.02
CA ILE A 247 -28.76 -126.86 -49.51
C ILE A 247 -29.41 -127.60 -50.68
N THR A 248 -29.93 -126.90 -51.69
CA THR A 248 -30.55 -127.52 -52.87
C THR A 248 -29.55 -128.31 -53.72
N ALA A 249 -28.31 -127.82 -53.88
CA ALA A 249 -27.24 -128.55 -54.56
C ALA A 249 -26.80 -129.81 -53.77
N ALA A 250 -26.76 -129.74 -52.44
CA ALA A 250 -26.47 -130.89 -51.59
C ALA A 250 -27.57 -131.96 -51.68
N SER A 251 -28.85 -131.56 -51.61
CA SER A 251 -29.99 -132.47 -51.80
C SER A 251 -30.01 -133.12 -53.19
N SER A 252 -29.67 -132.36 -54.24
CA SER A 252 -29.57 -132.90 -55.61
C SER A 252 -28.44 -133.92 -55.75
N ARG A 253 -27.27 -133.68 -55.13
CA ARG A 253 -26.16 -134.65 -55.07
C ARG A 253 -26.50 -135.91 -54.28
N GLU A 254 -27.31 -135.80 -53.24
CA GLU A 254 -27.77 -136.95 -52.46
C GLU A 254 -28.79 -137.80 -53.25
N LEU A 255 -29.65 -137.16 -54.04
CA LEU A 255 -30.51 -137.82 -55.02
C LEU A 255 -29.71 -138.52 -56.14
N GLU A 256 -28.64 -137.89 -56.64
CA GLU A 256 -27.76 -138.51 -57.64
C GLU A 256 -26.96 -139.69 -57.06
N ARG A 257 -26.43 -139.57 -55.84
CA ARG A 257 -25.75 -140.68 -55.14
C ARG A 257 -26.68 -141.83 -54.81
N SER A 258 -27.91 -141.57 -54.39
CA SER A 258 -28.89 -142.64 -54.17
C SER A 258 -29.31 -143.31 -55.47
N ALA A 259 -29.37 -142.58 -56.59
CA ALA A 259 -29.58 -143.16 -57.92
C ALA A 259 -28.36 -143.96 -58.45
N GLU A 260 -27.13 -143.58 -58.10
CA GLU A 260 -25.90 -144.28 -58.48
C GLU A 260 -25.68 -145.56 -57.64
N VAL A 261 -26.00 -145.52 -56.34
CA VAL A 261 -26.04 -146.71 -55.47
C VAL A 261 -27.12 -147.70 -55.94
N ALA A 262 -28.25 -147.23 -56.46
CA ALA A 262 -29.27 -148.08 -57.08
C ALA A 262 -28.81 -148.71 -58.41
N ARG A 263 -27.78 -148.18 -59.09
CA ARG A 263 -27.19 -148.75 -60.32
C ARG A 263 -26.05 -149.74 -60.08
N LEU A 264 -25.40 -149.70 -58.92
CA LEU A 264 -24.31 -150.61 -58.54
C LEU A 264 -24.75 -151.77 -57.61
N GLY A 265 -26.06 -151.91 -57.38
CA GLY A 265 -26.65 -153.06 -56.69
C GLY A 265 -27.21 -154.11 -57.66
N VAL A 266 -26.34 -154.89 -58.30
CA VAL A 266 -26.57 -156.26 -58.83
C VAL A 266 -25.29 -157.06 -58.62
#